data_AF-A0A952SW90-F1
#
_entry.id   AF-A0A952SW90-F1
#
_cell.length_a   1.000
_cell.length_b   1.000
_cell.length_c   1.000
_cell.angle_alpha   90.00
_cell.angle_beta   90.00
_cell.angle_gamma   90.00
#
_symmetry.space_group_name_H-M   'P 1'
#
loop_
_entity.id
_entity.type
_entity.pdbx_description
1 polymer ?
#
loop_
_entity_poly.entity_id
_entity_poly.type
_entity_poly.pdbx_seq_one_letter_code
_entity_poly.pdbx_strand_id
1 'polypeptide(L)'
;MKNPIDPAISQPVDEEAEIADFLPPDLALEGHTTLSTDWRLEYLDQLHLTMEDPRFLVLPPTAQLLYLHLLRKTHGQGDREVRISIDRLVAETKLAWMTVQKQLKTLGTMGLVTTSLPARQRIAPTYVVHWLPRLEKRENLKDVISRFDELDEEDLGELKRLAPLISASQREGIVAEIQLSLRADGLVPSQELVTKILSYRILHRFPYKHRLMAKHPDWYDLASPR
;
A
#
# COMPACT_ATOMS: atom_id res chain seq x y z
N MET A 1 -7.81 29.31 72.18
CA MET A 1 -8.12 29.76 70.81
C MET A 1 -7.69 28.65 69.85
N LYS A 2 -8.65 27.83 69.42
CA LYS A 2 -8.45 26.69 68.52
C LYS A 2 -9.12 27.05 67.20
N ASN A 3 -8.32 27.22 66.14
CA ASN A 3 -8.84 27.20 64.77
C ASN A 3 -8.85 25.74 64.31
N PRO A 4 -9.99 25.19 63.86
CA PRO A 4 -10.02 23.93 63.15
C PRO A 4 -9.62 24.19 61.69
N ILE A 5 -8.60 23.47 61.21
CA ILE A 5 -8.38 23.29 59.78
C ILE A 5 -9.30 22.14 59.38
N ASP A 6 -10.39 22.44 58.68
CA ASP A 6 -11.23 21.42 58.06
C ASP A 6 -10.45 20.75 56.91
N PRO A 7 -10.45 19.41 56.83
CA PRO A 7 -9.92 18.69 55.69
C PRO A 7 -11.05 18.53 54.66
N ALA A 8 -10.97 19.23 53.53
CA ALA A 8 -11.93 19.05 52.45
C ALA A 8 -11.23 18.89 51.09
N ILE A 9 -10.91 17.62 50.80
CA ILE A 9 -11.24 16.90 49.57
C ILE A 9 -10.68 17.51 48.28
N SER A 10 -9.55 16.96 47.82
CA SER A 10 -9.18 16.97 46.41
C SER A 10 -10.34 16.41 45.60
N GLN A 11 -11.00 17.26 44.81
CA GLN A 11 -11.92 16.80 43.78
C GLN A 11 -11.13 15.97 42.76
N PRO A 12 -11.65 14.82 42.31
CA PRO A 12 -11.04 14.12 41.19
C PRO A 12 -11.22 15.01 39.96
N VAL A 13 -10.11 15.34 39.30
CA VAL A 13 -10.16 15.97 37.98
C VAL A 13 -10.72 14.92 37.04
N ASP A 14 -11.95 15.14 36.57
CA ASP A 14 -12.65 14.27 35.65
C ASP A 14 -12.15 14.55 34.23
N GLU A 15 -11.07 13.87 33.84
CA GLU A 15 -10.41 14.03 32.53
C GLU A 15 -11.36 13.74 31.36
N GLU A 16 -12.44 12.99 31.57
CA GLU A 16 -13.45 12.71 30.54
C GLU A 16 -14.31 13.94 30.20
N ALA A 17 -14.49 14.86 31.15
CA ALA A 17 -15.28 16.07 30.94
C ALA A 17 -14.53 17.13 30.09
N GLU A 18 -13.20 17.20 30.18
CA GLU A 18 -12.41 18.15 29.37
C GLU A 18 -12.24 17.70 27.91
N ILE A 19 -12.28 16.38 27.64
CA ILE A 19 -12.16 15.84 26.27
C ILE A 19 -13.42 16.15 25.44
N ALA A 20 -14.58 16.29 26.09
CA ALA A 20 -15.84 16.60 25.43
C ALA A 20 -15.90 18.02 24.83
N ASP A 21 -15.14 18.97 25.38
CA ASP A 21 -15.13 20.37 24.92
C ASP A 21 -14.29 20.58 23.64
N PHE A 22 -13.46 19.60 23.27
CA PHE A 22 -12.56 19.68 22.12
C PHE A 22 -13.08 19.01 20.83
N LEU A 23 -14.26 18.38 20.86
CA LEU A 23 -14.81 17.68 19.70
C LEU A 23 -16.10 18.35 19.18
N PRO A 24 -16.15 18.72 17.88
CA PRO A 24 -17.36 19.28 17.29
C PRO A 24 -18.52 18.27 17.34
N PRO A 25 -19.78 18.75 17.49
CA PRO A 25 -20.95 17.94 17.84
C PRO A 25 -21.37 16.88 16.82
N ASP A 26 -20.75 16.84 15.64
CA ASP A 26 -21.03 15.83 14.60
C ASP A 26 -20.37 14.47 14.88
N LEU A 27 -19.57 14.37 15.96
CA LEU A 27 -18.93 13.13 16.42
C LEU A 27 -19.58 12.54 17.69
N ALA A 28 -20.84 12.90 17.96
CA ALA A 28 -21.65 12.17 18.94
C ALA A 28 -21.82 10.71 18.47
N LEU A 29 -20.94 9.85 18.97
CA LEU A 29 -20.96 8.41 18.78
C LEU A 29 -22.17 7.83 19.52
N GLU A 30 -23.34 7.90 18.88
CA GLU A 30 -24.47 7.07 19.26
C GLU A 30 -24.15 5.60 18.95
N GLY A 31 -23.75 4.90 20.00
CA GLY A 31 -24.32 3.59 20.34
C GLY A 31 -24.27 2.49 19.29
N HIS A 32 -23.08 2.02 18.93
CA HIS A 32 -22.90 0.62 18.50
C HIS A 32 -21.65 0.01 19.14
N THR A 33 -21.80 -0.43 20.38
CA THR A 33 -20.91 -1.40 21.01
C THR A 33 -21.13 -2.78 20.38
N THR A 34 -20.53 -3.00 19.21
CA THR A 34 -20.14 -4.33 18.74
C THR A 34 -18.73 -4.22 18.20
N LEU A 35 -17.78 -4.68 19.02
CA LEU A 35 -16.41 -5.09 18.72
C LEU A 35 -16.07 -5.19 17.23
N SER A 36 -15.38 -4.17 16.72
CA SER A 36 -14.22 -4.33 15.83
C SER A 36 -13.52 -2.97 15.77
N THR A 37 -12.70 -2.67 16.77
CA THR A 37 -11.72 -1.58 16.73
C THR A 37 -10.62 -1.87 15.70
N ASP A 38 -10.50 -3.13 15.30
CA ASP A 38 -9.45 -3.66 14.42
C ASP A 38 -9.49 -3.05 13.03
N TRP A 39 -10.68 -2.91 12.41
CA TRP A 39 -10.76 -2.42 11.03
C TRP A 39 -10.35 -0.95 10.89
N ARG A 40 -10.55 -0.11 11.92
CA ARG A 40 -10.16 1.31 11.88
C ARG A 40 -8.65 1.46 11.91
N LEU A 41 -7.98 0.73 12.81
CA LEU A 41 -6.53 0.70 12.89
C LEU A 41 -5.94 0.06 11.63
N GLU A 42 -6.50 -1.05 11.17
CA GLU A 42 -6.09 -1.68 9.93
C GLU A 42 -6.26 -0.72 8.73
N TYR A 43 -7.37 0.01 8.65
CA TYR A 43 -7.58 1.03 7.62
C TYR A 43 -6.49 2.11 7.65
N LEU A 44 -6.15 2.64 8.83
CA LEU A 44 -5.11 3.66 8.97
C LEU A 44 -3.73 3.13 8.59
N ASP A 45 -3.40 1.90 9.00
CA ASP A 45 -2.14 1.26 8.64
C ASP A 45 -2.05 1.03 7.12
N GLN A 46 -3.10 0.49 6.49
CA GLN A 46 -3.10 0.31 5.04
C GLN A 46 -3.12 1.65 4.28
N LEU A 47 -3.79 2.66 4.82
CA LEU A 47 -3.84 4.00 4.22
C LEU A 47 -2.45 4.63 4.24
N HIS A 48 -1.75 4.55 5.36
CA HIS A 48 -0.38 5.03 5.50
C HIS A 48 0.54 4.32 4.50
N LEU A 49 0.50 2.98 4.45
CA LEU A 49 1.27 2.19 3.48
C LEU A 49 0.92 2.56 2.03
N THR A 50 -0.36 2.84 1.74
CA THR A 50 -0.82 3.27 0.41
C THR A 50 -0.26 4.64 0.04
N MET A 51 -0.20 5.57 0.99
CA MET A 51 0.34 6.92 0.77
C MET A 51 1.86 6.91 0.58
N GLU A 52 2.55 5.94 1.17
CA GLU A 52 3.98 5.73 0.94
C GLU A 52 4.27 4.88 -0.31
N ASP A 53 3.27 4.14 -0.82
CA ASP A 53 3.47 3.27 -1.99
C ASP A 53 3.79 4.14 -3.21
N PRO A 54 4.92 3.90 -3.87
CA PRO A 54 5.28 4.76 -4.97
C PRO A 54 4.39 4.64 -6.21
N ARG A 55 3.69 3.52 -6.39
CA ARG A 55 2.69 3.37 -7.46
C ARG A 55 1.52 4.32 -7.23
N PHE A 56 1.20 4.62 -5.98
CA PHE A 56 0.26 5.67 -5.61
C PHE A 56 0.85 7.05 -5.89
N LEU A 57 2.10 7.31 -5.51
CA LEU A 57 2.75 8.61 -5.69
C LEU A 57 2.91 9.01 -7.18
N VAL A 58 3.05 8.05 -8.08
CA VAL A 58 3.13 8.31 -9.54
C VAL A 58 1.77 8.64 -10.17
N LEU A 59 0.65 8.36 -9.48
CA LEU A 59 -0.68 8.73 -9.97
C LEU A 59 -0.84 10.25 -10.09
N PRO A 60 -1.65 10.75 -11.03
CA PRO A 60 -2.04 12.16 -11.04
C PRO A 60 -2.71 12.55 -9.71
N PRO A 61 -2.50 13.77 -9.18
CA PRO A 61 -3.09 14.20 -7.90
C PRO A 61 -4.62 14.04 -7.84
N THR A 62 -5.30 14.22 -8.97
CA THR A 62 -6.76 14.02 -9.08
C THR A 62 -7.17 12.54 -9.00
N ALA A 63 -6.32 11.61 -9.44
CA ALA A 63 -6.54 10.18 -9.28
C ALA A 63 -6.24 9.74 -7.84
N GLN A 64 -5.17 10.26 -7.23
CA GLN A 64 -4.83 10.04 -5.83
C GLN A 64 -5.99 10.46 -4.92
N LEU A 65 -6.48 11.70 -5.09
CA LEU A 65 -7.61 12.23 -4.31
C LEU A 65 -8.85 11.36 -4.46
N LEU A 66 -9.22 11.01 -5.68
CA LEU A 66 -10.40 10.19 -5.94
C LEU A 66 -10.27 8.78 -5.33
N TYR A 67 -9.07 8.18 -5.41
CA TYR A 67 -8.81 6.87 -4.84
C TYR A 67 -8.87 6.88 -3.31
N LEU A 68 -8.20 7.85 -2.65
CA LEU A 68 -8.27 8.02 -1.20
C LEU A 68 -9.70 8.28 -0.72
N HIS A 69 -10.47 9.06 -1.48
CA HIS A 69 -11.89 9.31 -1.18
C HIS A 69 -12.72 8.02 -1.22
N LEU A 70 -12.50 7.19 -2.24
CA LEU A 70 -13.17 5.89 -2.36
C LEU A 70 -12.74 4.91 -1.27
N LEU A 71 -11.45 4.89 -0.89
CA LEU A 71 -10.95 4.09 0.24
C LEU A 71 -11.59 4.51 1.57
N ARG A 72 -11.74 5.83 1.80
CA ARG A 72 -12.43 6.35 2.99
C ARG A 72 -13.90 5.93 3.05
N LYS A 73 -14.59 5.88 1.90
CA LYS A 73 -16.00 5.50 1.79
C LYS A 73 -16.25 3.99 1.83
N THR A 74 -15.21 3.18 1.70
CA THR A 74 -15.27 1.73 1.74
C THR A 74 -14.61 1.26 3.03
N HIS A 75 -13.29 1.03 2.99
CA HIS A 75 -12.53 0.48 4.11
C HIS A 75 -12.55 1.39 5.34
N GLY A 76 -12.64 2.72 5.14
CA GLY A 76 -12.85 3.70 6.22
C GLY A 76 -14.22 3.64 6.89
N GLN A 77 -15.13 2.76 6.42
CA GLN A 77 -16.42 2.44 7.03
C GLN A 77 -16.57 0.94 7.34
N GLY A 78 -15.53 0.13 7.13
CA GLY A 78 -15.57 -1.33 7.28
C GLY A 78 -16.16 -2.09 6.08
N ASP A 79 -16.49 -1.40 4.99
CA ASP A 79 -17.05 -1.99 3.77
C ASP A 79 -15.99 -2.13 2.67
N ARG A 80 -16.24 -2.99 1.67
CA ARG A 80 -15.35 -3.13 0.49
C ARG A 80 -15.94 -2.54 -0.78
N GLU A 81 -17.23 -2.24 -0.75
CA GLU A 81 -17.99 -1.76 -1.89
C GLU A 81 -18.69 -0.45 -1.57
N VAL A 82 -18.78 0.43 -2.56
CA VAL A 82 -19.50 1.69 -2.44
C VAL A 82 -20.42 1.88 -3.63
N ARG A 83 -21.69 2.17 -3.34
CA ARG A 83 -22.68 2.55 -4.34
C ARG A 83 -22.77 4.07 -4.43
N ILE A 84 -22.21 4.65 -5.49
CA ILE A 84 -22.11 6.11 -5.63
C ILE A 84 -22.19 6.55 -7.09
N SER A 85 -22.91 7.64 -7.37
CA SER A 85 -22.96 8.24 -8.71
C SER A 85 -21.77 9.15 -8.97
N ILE A 86 -21.48 9.41 -10.24
CA ILE A 86 -20.44 10.37 -10.62
C ILE A 86 -20.82 11.78 -10.12
N ASP A 87 -22.10 12.16 -10.10
CA ASP A 87 -22.56 13.47 -9.56
C ASP A 87 -22.17 13.63 -8.10
N ARG A 88 -22.34 12.57 -7.32
CA ARG A 88 -21.98 12.59 -5.91
C ARG A 88 -20.47 12.63 -5.72
N LEU A 89 -19.71 11.90 -6.54
CA LEU A 89 -18.24 11.99 -6.52
C LEU A 89 -17.75 13.39 -6.87
N VAL A 90 -18.35 14.05 -7.87
CA VAL A 90 -18.04 15.44 -8.24
C VAL A 90 -18.36 16.40 -7.08
N ALA A 91 -19.52 16.24 -6.45
CA ALA A 91 -19.94 17.09 -5.33
C ALA A 91 -19.02 16.94 -4.11
N GLU A 92 -18.58 15.73 -3.81
CA GLU A 92 -17.75 15.41 -2.64
C GLU A 92 -16.26 15.73 -2.87
N THR A 93 -15.71 15.41 -4.05
CA THR A 93 -14.28 15.62 -4.37
C THR A 93 -13.98 16.98 -4.98
N LYS A 94 -15.01 17.74 -5.39
CA LYS A 94 -14.90 19.01 -6.14
C LYS A 94 -14.15 18.90 -7.48
N LEU A 95 -13.94 17.68 -7.97
CA LEU A 95 -13.36 17.44 -9.29
C LEU A 95 -14.39 17.66 -10.38
N ALA A 96 -13.96 18.14 -11.55
CA ALA A 96 -14.82 18.25 -12.71
C ALA A 96 -15.34 16.86 -13.17
N TRP A 97 -16.56 16.83 -13.72
CA TRP A 97 -17.20 15.58 -14.17
C TRP A 97 -16.33 14.69 -15.05
N MET A 98 -15.77 15.29 -16.11
CA MET A 98 -14.90 14.58 -17.05
C MET A 98 -13.63 14.05 -16.36
N THR A 99 -13.12 14.78 -15.35
CA THR A 99 -11.97 14.34 -14.55
C THR A 99 -12.32 13.11 -13.74
N VAL A 100 -13.44 13.10 -13.01
CA VAL A 100 -13.89 11.93 -12.24
C VAL A 100 -14.06 10.72 -13.15
N GLN A 101 -14.72 10.88 -14.30
CA GLN A 101 -14.91 9.80 -15.26
C GLN A 101 -13.58 9.25 -15.80
N LYS A 102 -12.66 10.15 -16.16
CA LYS A 102 -11.31 9.78 -16.64
C LYS A 102 -10.54 9.03 -15.56
N GLN A 103 -10.50 9.55 -14.34
CA GLN A 103 -9.73 8.93 -13.26
C GLN A 103 -10.34 7.61 -12.78
N LEU A 104 -11.68 7.47 -12.74
CA LEU A 104 -12.31 6.16 -12.51
C LEU A 104 -11.88 5.13 -13.54
N LYS A 105 -11.79 5.52 -14.82
CA LYS A 105 -11.28 4.62 -15.88
C LYS A 105 -9.81 4.27 -15.63
N THR A 106 -8.97 5.23 -15.28
CA THR A 106 -7.55 4.99 -14.95
C THR A 106 -7.39 4.04 -13.75
N LEU A 107 -8.10 4.29 -12.65
CA LEU A 107 -8.09 3.42 -11.48
C LEU A 107 -8.61 2.01 -11.81
N GLY A 108 -9.59 1.91 -12.70
CA GLY A 108 -10.07 0.63 -13.22
C GLY A 108 -9.05 -0.12 -14.07
N THR A 109 -8.32 0.56 -14.96
CA THR A 109 -7.25 -0.06 -15.75
C THR A 109 -6.09 -0.55 -14.89
N MET A 110 -5.87 0.08 -13.72
CA MET A 110 -4.85 -0.33 -12.75
C MET A 110 -5.35 -1.41 -11.77
N GLY A 111 -6.60 -1.84 -11.88
CA GLY A 111 -7.19 -2.85 -10.99
C GLY A 111 -7.49 -2.35 -9.57
N LEU A 112 -7.40 -1.04 -9.31
CA LEU A 112 -7.66 -0.45 -7.99
C LEU A 112 -9.16 -0.26 -7.72
N VAL A 113 -9.96 -0.17 -8.78
CA VAL A 113 -11.42 -0.06 -8.69
C VAL A 113 -12.07 -0.96 -9.72
N THR A 114 -12.97 -1.84 -9.30
CA THR A 114 -13.77 -2.66 -10.24
C THR A 114 -15.25 -2.34 -10.09
N THR A 115 -16.00 -2.34 -11.19
CA THR A 115 -17.45 -2.12 -11.14
C THR A 115 -18.14 -3.47 -10.93
N SER A 116 -18.71 -3.72 -9.75
CA SER A 116 -19.48 -4.95 -9.46
C SER A 116 -20.87 -4.90 -10.10
N LEU A 117 -21.51 -3.73 -10.04
CA LEU A 117 -22.81 -3.49 -10.68
C LEU A 117 -22.75 -2.22 -11.56
N PRO A 118 -23.01 -2.33 -12.87
CA PRO A 118 -23.03 -1.17 -13.75
C PRO A 118 -24.23 -0.28 -13.46
N ALA A 119 -24.11 0.99 -13.82
CA ALA A 119 -25.20 1.95 -13.70
C ALA A 119 -26.41 1.51 -14.54
N ARG A 120 -27.62 1.61 -13.95
CA ARG A 120 -28.90 1.48 -14.66
C ARG A 120 -29.69 2.78 -14.46
N GLN A 121 -30.73 3.01 -15.27
CA GLN A 121 -31.49 4.29 -15.36
C GLN A 121 -31.84 4.97 -14.01
N ARG A 122 -31.93 4.24 -12.90
CA ARG A 122 -32.18 4.80 -11.55
C ARG A 122 -31.29 4.20 -10.44
N ILE A 123 -30.27 3.43 -10.82
CA ILE A 123 -29.42 2.70 -9.88
C ILE A 123 -27.98 3.17 -10.13
N ALA A 124 -27.43 3.88 -9.14
CA ALA A 124 -26.01 4.22 -9.12
C ALA A 124 -25.15 2.94 -9.21
N PRO A 125 -24.02 3.00 -9.92
CA PRO A 125 -23.09 1.88 -10.00
C PRO A 125 -22.53 1.52 -8.63
N THR A 126 -22.14 0.26 -8.48
CA THR A 126 -21.43 -0.21 -7.28
C THR A 126 -19.98 -0.49 -7.66
N TYR A 127 -19.07 0.10 -6.90
CA TYR A 127 -17.64 0.00 -7.08
C TYR A 127 -17.04 -0.81 -5.93
N VAL A 128 -16.23 -1.79 -6.26
CA VAL A 128 -15.35 -2.49 -5.32
C VAL A 128 -14.00 -1.77 -5.35
N VAL A 129 -13.49 -1.38 -4.19
CA VAL A 129 -12.22 -0.65 -4.07
C VAL A 129 -11.17 -1.59 -3.49
N HIS A 130 -10.11 -1.82 -4.24
CA HIS A 130 -9.02 -2.72 -3.87
C HIS A 130 -7.88 -1.92 -3.28
N TRP A 131 -7.26 -2.45 -2.22
CA TRP A 131 -5.96 -1.96 -1.78
C TRP A 131 -4.90 -2.21 -2.86
N LEU A 132 -3.86 -1.40 -2.87
CA LEU A 132 -2.67 -1.72 -3.65
C LEU A 132 -2.16 -3.11 -3.21
N PRO A 133 -1.93 -4.05 -4.14
CA PRO A 133 -1.43 -5.36 -3.76
C PRO A 133 -0.09 -5.16 -3.06
N ARG A 134 -0.01 -5.60 -1.81
CA ARG A 134 1.24 -5.59 -1.03
C ARG A 134 2.27 -6.34 -1.84
N LEU A 135 3.24 -5.60 -2.40
CA LEU A 135 4.42 -6.23 -2.95
C LEU A 135 5.09 -6.90 -1.74
N GLU A 136 5.40 -8.20 -1.85
CA GLU A 136 6.18 -8.90 -0.83
C GLU A 136 7.36 -8.02 -0.43
N LYS A 137 7.65 -7.97 0.88
CA LYS A 137 8.72 -7.14 1.48
C LYS A 137 9.87 -7.04 0.49
N ARG A 138 10.05 -5.86 -0.09
CA ARG A 138 11.12 -5.62 -1.06
C ARG A 138 12.41 -6.00 -0.35
N GLU A 139 13.14 -6.97 -0.89
CA GLU A 139 14.52 -7.20 -0.47
C GLU A 139 15.23 -5.84 -0.57
N ASN A 140 15.88 -5.44 0.52
CA ASN A 140 16.48 -4.12 0.62
C ASN A 140 17.43 -3.95 -0.58
N LEU A 141 17.27 -2.88 -1.35
CA LEU A 141 18.01 -2.70 -2.60
C LEU A 141 19.53 -2.78 -2.38
N LYS A 142 19.99 -2.29 -1.22
CA LYS A 142 21.38 -2.40 -0.78
C LYS A 142 21.83 -3.85 -0.63
N ASP A 143 20.96 -4.71 -0.12
CA ASP A 143 21.24 -6.14 0.04
C ASP A 143 21.28 -6.81 -1.33
N VAL A 144 20.37 -6.47 -2.25
CA VAL A 144 20.39 -7.03 -3.62
C VAL A 144 21.67 -6.68 -4.38
N ILE A 145 22.16 -5.45 -4.27
CA ILE A 145 23.40 -5.02 -4.95
C ILE A 145 24.62 -5.72 -4.34
N SER A 146 24.73 -5.72 -3.01
CA SER A 146 25.86 -6.38 -2.32
C SER A 146 25.91 -7.87 -2.58
N ARG A 147 24.77 -8.56 -2.50
CA ARG A 147 24.66 -10.00 -2.81
C ARG A 147 24.99 -10.31 -4.27
N PHE A 148 24.63 -9.42 -5.21
CA PHE A 148 25.02 -9.61 -6.60
C PHE A 148 26.54 -9.52 -6.79
N ASP A 149 27.21 -8.62 -6.06
CA ASP A 149 28.67 -8.47 -6.12
C ASP A 149 29.41 -9.64 -5.43
N GLU A 150 28.71 -10.42 -4.60
CA GLU A 150 29.22 -11.65 -3.95
C GLU A 150 29.07 -12.92 -4.81
N LEU A 151 28.44 -12.84 -5.99
CA LEU A 151 28.24 -14.01 -6.88
C LEU A 151 29.57 -14.52 -7.47
N ASP A 152 29.71 -15.84 -7.49
CA ASP A 152 30.91 -16.50 -8.03
C ASP A 152 30.82 -16.78 -9.56
N GLU A 153 31.89 -17.32 -10.15
CA GLU A 153 31.92 -17.64 -11.58
C GLU A 153 30.91 -18.74 -11.97
N GLU A 154 30.55 -19.63 -11.04
CA GLU A 154 29.52 -20.66 -11.27
C GLU A 154 28.14 -20.02 -11.37
N ASP A 155 27.83 -19.08 -10.48
CA ASP A 155 26.57 -18.34 -10.46
C ASP A 155 26.41 -17.49 -11.73
N LEU A 156 27.49 -16.83 -12.17
CA LEU A 156 27.53 -16.09 -13.43
C LEU A 156 27.41 -17.02 -14.65
N GLY A 157 27.95 -18.23 -14.57
CA GLY A 157 27.78 -19.28 -15.57
C GLY A 157 26.34 -19.74 -15.70
N GLU A 158 25.67 -19.96 -14.56
CA GLU A 158 24.26 -20.32 -14.50
C GLU A 158 23.36 -19.18 -14.97
N LEU A 159 23.69 -17.93 -14.65
CA LEU A 159 23.00 -16.77 -15.19
C LEU A 159 23.03 -16.75 -16.73
N LYS A 160 24.19 -17.03 -17.35
CA LYS A 160 24.34 -17.11 -18.81
C LYS A 160 23.48 -18.23 -19.40
N ARG A 161 23.28 -19.34 -18.68
CA ARG A 161 22.42 -20.45 -19.08
C ARG A 161 20.93 -20.12 -18.95
N LEU A 162 20.55 -19.39 -17.90
CA LEU A 162 19.16 -19.08 -17.57
C LEU A 162 18.61 -17.84 -18.29
N ALA A 163 19.43 -16.83 -18.55
CA ALA A 163 19.00 -15.58 -19.19
C ALA A 163 18.31 -15.78 -20.57
N PRO A 164 18.76 -16.70 -21.44
CA PRO A 164 18.09 -17.00 -22.71
C PRO A 164 16.74 -17.71 -22.56
N LEU A 165 16.44 -18.31 -21.41
CA LEU A 165 15.18 -19.02 -21.16
C LEU A 165 14.00 -18.08 -20.94
N ILE A 166 14.26 -16.79 -20.72
CA ILE A 166 13.24 -15.76 -20.53
C ILE A 166 12.97 -15.10 -21.88
N SER A 167 11.69 -15.00 -22.26
CA SER A 167 11.33 -14.34 -23.52
C SER A 167 11.68 -12.85 -23.50
N ALA A 168 11.93 -12.26 -24.67
CA ALA A 168 12.19 -10.83 -24.77
C ALA A 168 11.09 -9.97 -24.12
N SER A 169 9.82 -10.35 -24.34
CA SER A 169 8.66 -9.69 -23.73
C SER A 169 8.62 -9.77 -22.20
N GLN A 170 8.99 -10.93 -21.63
CA GLN A 170 9.07 -11.09 -20.18
C GLN A 170 10.23 -10.28 -19.61
N ARG A 171 11.37 -10.26 -20.29
CA ARG A 171 12.53 -9.47 -19.88
C ARG A 171 12.22 -7.97 -19.86
N GLU A 172 11.59 -7.46 -20.91
CA GLU A 172 11.16 -6.06 -21.00
C GLU A 172 10.15 -5.71 -19.90
N GLY A 173 9.20 -6.61 -19.62
CA GLY A 173 8.24 -6.45 -18.52
C GLY A 173 8.92 -6.32 -17.15
N ILE A 174 9.88 -7.20 -16.86
CA ILE A 174 10.63 -7.16 -15.59
C ILE A 174 11.48 -5.88 -15.51
N VAL A 175 12.12 -5.47 -16.61
CA VAL A 175 12.92 -4.23 -16.66
C VAL A 175 12.04 -3.00 -16.40
N ALA A 176 10.88 -2.92 -17.03
CA ALA A 176 9.93 -1.82 -16.81
C ALA A 176 9.46 -1.76 -15.35
N GLU A 177 9.19 -2.92 -14.74
CA GLU A 177 8.82 -3.02 -13.32
C GLU A 177 9.95 -2.56 -12.38
N ILE A 178 11.20 -2.97 -12.65
CA ILE A 178 12.37 -2.55 -11.86
C ILE A 178 12.56 -1.03 -11.99
N GLN A 179 12.52 -0.49 -13.20
CA GLN A 179 12.69 0.96 -13.43
C GLN A 179 11.58 1.77 -12.75
N LEU A 180 10.34 1.29 -12.83
CA LEU A 180 9.22 1.91 -12.14
C LEU A 180 9.46 1.90 -10.63
N SER A 181 9.90 0.77 -10.07
CA SER A 181 10.18 0.57 -8.64
C SER A 181 11.36 1.40 -8.13
N LEU A 182 12.39 1.63 -8.93
CA LEU A 182 13.52 2.49 -8.56
C LEU A 182 13.12 3.97 -8.51
N ARG A 183 12.41 4.45 -9.55
CA ARG A 183 11.91 5.85 -9.58
C ARG A 183 10.96 6.13 -8.44
N ALA A 184 10.15 5.13 -8.16
CA ALA A 184 9.26 5.04 -7.04
C ALA A 184 9.96 5.29 -5.68
N ASP A 185 11.14 4.73 -5.49
CA ASP A 185 11.96 4.90 -4.28
C ASP A 185 12.82 6.18 -4.32
N GLY A 186 12.52 7.09 -5.26
CA GLY A 186 13.27 8.34 -5.46
C GLY A 186 14.64 8.15 -6.12
N LEU A 187 14.95 6.95 -6.61
CA LEU A 187 16.23 6.63 -7.23
C LEU A 187 16.19 6.79 -8.74
N VAL A 188 17.28 7.27 -9.32
CA VAL A 188 17.45 7.33 -10.78
C VAL A 188 17.92 5.95 -11.27
N PRO A 189 17.14 5.24 -12.09
CA PRO A 189 17.51 3.90 -12.54
C PRO A 189 18.70 3.98 -13.50
N SER A 190 19.88 3.54 -13.06
CA SER A 190 21.02 3.32 -13.94
C SER A 190 20.87 1.96 -14.66
N GLN A 191 21.38 1.86 -15.88
CA GLN A 191 21.30 0.62 -16.66
C GLN A 191 22.03 -0.54 -15.96
N GLU A 192 23.15 -0.25 -15.31
CA GLU A 192 23.91 -1.23 -14.52
C GLU A 192 23.07 -1.76 -13.36
N LEU A 193 22.47 -0.88 -12.56
CA LEU A 193 21.65 -1.25 -11.41
C LEU A 193 20.44 -2.11 -11.83
N VAL A 194 19.75 -1.69 -12.89
CA VAL A 194 18.63 -2.46 -13.47
C VAL A 194 19.10 -3.85 -13.90
N THR A 195 20.30 -3.96 -14.48
CA THR A 195 20.87 -5.24 -14.93
C THR A 195 21.24 -6.15 -13.75
N LYS A 196 21.80 -5.60 -12.67
CA LYS A 196 22.11 -6.37 -11.43
C LYS A 196 20.83 -6.93 -10.80
N ILE A 197 19.81 -6.08 -10.60
CA ILE A 197 18.52 -6.49 -10.04
C ILE A 197 17.83 -7.53 -10.93
N LEU A 198 17.84 -7.31 -12.25
CA LEU A 198 17.30 -8.27 -13.21
C LEU A 198 18.00 -9.62 -13.07
N SER A 199 19.33 -9.63 -13.10
CA SER A 199 20.14 -10.85 -13.03
C SER A 199 19.90 -11.61 -11.73
N TYR A 200 19.87 -10.90 -10.60
CA TYR A 200 19.54 -11.47 -9.31
C TYR A 200 18.13 -12.09 -9.29
N ARG A 201 17.12 -11.39 -9.81
CA ARG A 201 15.73 -11.92 -9.93
C ARG A 201 15.65 -13.17 -10.81
N ILE A 202 16.47 -13.26 -11.87
CA ILE A 202 16.53 -14.44 -12.74
C ILE A 202 17.01 -15.65 -11.94
N LEU A 203 18.12 -15.53 -11.21
CA LEU A 203 18.66 -16.63 -10.40
C LEU A 203 17.65 -17.14 -9.35
N HIS A 204 16.84 -16.23 -8.79
CA HIS A 204 15.83 -16.54 -7.79
C HIS A 204 14.53 -17.14 -8.34
N ARG A 205 14.27 -16.97 -9.64
CA ARG A 205 13.05 -17.46 -10.30
C ARG A 205 13.14 -18.94 -10.70
N PHE A 206 14.34 -19.44 -10.88
CA PHE A 206 14.62 -20.82 -11.27
C PHE A 206 15.02 -21.67 -10.05
N PRO A 207 15.00 -23.01 -10.14
CA PRO A 207 15.39 -23.90 -9.04
C PRO A 207 16.83 -23.68 -8.52
N TYR A 208 17.63 -22.83 -9.17
CA TYR A 208 18.93 -22.37 -8.71
C TYR A 208 18.87 -21.63 -7.36
N LYS A 209 17.71 -21.05 -7.00
CA LYS A 209 17.49 -20.45 -5.68
C LYS A 209 17.90 -21.39 -4.54
N HIS A 210 17.62 -22.70 -4.64
CA HIS A 210 18.00 -23.65 -3.59
C HIS A 210 19.52 -23.81 -3.43
N ARG A 211 20.28 -23.67 -4.51
CA ARG A 211 21.74 -23.69 -4.46
C ARG A 211 22.29 -22.39 -3.87
N LEU A 212 21.73 -21.25 -4.25
CA LEU A 212 22.09 -19.95 -3.64
C LEU A 212 21.78 -19.93 -2.13
N MET A 213 20.65 -20.49 -1.71
CA MET A 213 20.30 -20.64 -0.29
C MET A 213 21.27 -21.54 0.48
N ALA A 214 21.86 -22.55 -0.18
CA ALA A 214 22.86 -23.41 0.44
C ALA A 214 24.25 -22.75 0.48
N LYS A 215 24.63 -21.98 -0.55
CA LYS A 215 25.90 -21.25 -0.62
C LYS A 215 25.93 -20.03 0.31
N HIS A 216 24.83 -19.29 0.35
CA HIS A 216 24.70 -18.04 1.10
C HIS A 216 23.50 -18.13 2.06
N PRO A 217 23.60 -18.93 3.13
CA PRO A 217 22.52 -19.06 4.10
C PRO A 217 22.18 -17.72 4.76
N ASP A 218 23.15 -16.82 4.93
CA ASP A 218 22.97 -15.52 5.60
C ASP A 218 22.10 -14.53 4.80
N TRP A 219 21.87 -14.77 3.50
CA TRP A 219 21.03 -13.92 2.66
C TRP A 219 19.54 -14.15 2.84
N TYR A 220 19.19 -15.33 3.35
CA TYR A 220 17.82 -15.76 3.55
C TYR A 220 17.70 -15.96 5.06
N ASP A 221 16.69 -15.38 5.72
CA ASP A 221 16.48 -15.52 7.17
C ASP A 221 16.09 -16.98 7.54
N LEU A 222 16.92 -17.94 7.17
CA LEU A 222 16.81 -19.35 7.44
C LEU A 222 17.29 -19.52 8.87
N ALA A 223 16.36 -19.87 9.76
CA ALA A 223 16.70 -20.30 11.10
C ALA A 223 17.78 -21.38 10.99
N SER A 224 18.97 -21.07 11.51
CA SER A 224 20.12 -21.96 11.51
C SER A 224 19.69 -23.33 12.06
N PRO A 225 19.93 -24.44 11.35
CA PRO A 225 19.60 -25.76 11.88
C PRO A 225 20.48 -26.00 13.11
N ARG A 226 19.83 -26.04 14.28
CA ARG A 226 20.45 -26.52 15.52
C ARG A 226 20.56 -28.04 15.49
#